data_AF-A0AAN8X0Y9-F1
#
_entry.id   AF-A0AAN8X0Y9-F1
#
_cell.length_a   1.000
_cell.length_b   1.000
_cell.length_c   1.000
_cell.angle_alpha   90.00
_cell.angle_beta   90.00
_cell.angle_gamma   90.00
#
_symmetry.space_group_name_H-M   'P 1'
#
loop_
_entity.id
_entity.type
_entity.pdbx_description
1 polymer ?
#
loop_
_entity_poly.entity_id
_entity_poly.type
_entity_poly.pdbx_seq_one_letter_code
_entity_poly.pdbx_strand_id
1 'polypeptide(L)'
;MCSNQAVKSTHAWILTGGCHIGVMKSVGDAVNKGQYIVKERDHMMRGIRCLGIVPWGYIKDRDSLINKDLSDFSHVKYKVSEKCEASEPVSLNGDHTHFLMVDNGTRDKFGGADAFRTRLEEAIQEPEPLGFGMPVVLLLLEGGISSVSKCCMALKSNIPVVVVAGTGRAADLLAYAVSMTVRTQK
;
A
#
# COMPACT_ATOMS: atom_id res chain seq x y z
N MET A 1 15.38 -1.38 4.24
CA MET A 1 15.81 -0.59 5.43
C MET A 1 15.55 0.90 5.27
N CYS A 2 15.84 1.51 4.11
CA CYS A 2 15.68 2.96 3.91
C CYS A 2 14.23 3.49 4.03
N SER A 3 13.22 2.70 3.65
CA SER A 3 11.81 3.14 3.70
C SER A 3 11.34 3.48 5.12
N ASN A 4 11.63 2.64 6.11
CA ASN A 4 11.24 2.89 7.49
C ASN A 4 12.02 4.03 8.12
N GLN A 5 13.28 4.23 7.72
CA GLN A 5 14.08 5.33 8.26
C GLN A 5 13.53 6.68 7.80
N ALA A 6 13.14 6.79 6.52
CA ALA A 6 12.44 7.96 6.01
C ALA A 6 11.13 8.21 6.77
N VAL A 7 10.29 7.16 6.91
CA VAL A 7 9.01 7.24 7.63
C VAL A 7 9.17 7.66 9.08
N LYS A 8 10.17 7.12 9.79
CA LYS A 8 10.49 7.51 11.18
C LYS A 8 10.86 8.98 11.29
N SER A 9 11.65 9.51 10.36
CA SER A 9 12.09 10.90 10.40
C SER A 9 11.00 11.90 10.03
N THR A 10 10.11 11.55 9.08
CA THR A 10 9.14 12.49 8.52
C THR A 10 7.71 12.28 9.01
N HIS A 11 7.46 11.21 9.79
CA HIS A 11 6.12 10.79 10.20
C HIS A 11 5.19 10.51 9.00
N ALA A 12 5.75 10.15 7.84
CA ALA A 12 5.01 9.86 6.63
C ALA A 12 4.13 8.60 6.75
N TRP A 13 3.07 8.55 5.94
CA TRP A 13 2.20 7.37 5.85
C TRP A 13 2.65 6.45 4.72
N ILE A 14 2.56 5.14 4.95
CA ILE A 14 2.84 4.13 3.93
C ILE A 14 1.51 3.60 3.40
N LEU A 15 1.23 3.82 2.11
CA LEU A 15 0.06 3.27 1.43
C LEU A 15 0.46 2.06 0.57
N THR A 16 -0.22 0.94 0.75
CA THR A 16 0.07 -0.32 0.04
C THR A 16 -1.20 -1.08 -0.34
N GLY A 17 -1.06 -2.19 -1.06
CA GLY A 17 -2.16 -3.11 -1.34
C GLY A 17 -2.58 -4.01 -0.17
N GLY A 18 -1.98 -3.90 1.02
CA GLY A 18 -2.43 -4.54 2.28
C GLY A 18 -2.46 -6.08 2.37
N CYS A 19 -2.25 -6.80 1.26
CA CYS A 19 -2.33 -8.27 1.23
C CYS A 19 -1.01 -8.91 1.64
N HIS A 20 -1.04 -10.12 2.20
CA HIS A 20 0.13 -10.88 2.65
C HIS A 20 0.85 -11.60 1.49
N ILE A 21 1.13 -10.88 0.41
CA ILE A 21 1.77 -11.42 -0.81
C ILE A 21 2.72 -10.41 -1.46
N GLY A 22 3.72 -10.92 -2.18
CA GLY A 22 4.64 -10.13 -3.01
C GLY A 22 5.29 -8.97 -2.24
N VAL A 23 5.37 -7.81 -2.89
CA VAL A 23 5.98 -6.59 -2.31
C VAL A 23 5.29 -6.16 -1.01
N MET A 24 3.96 -6.35 -0.90
CA MET A 24 3.22 -5.95 0.30
C MET A 24 3.58 -6.79 1.53
N LYS A 25 3.98 -8.06 1.34
CA LYS A 25 4.56 -8.89 2.42
C LYS A 25 5.87 -8.30 2.93
N SER A 26 6.79 -7.99 2.01
CA SER A 26 8.08 -7.37 2.35
C SER A 26 7.93 -6.01 3.04
N VAL A 27 6.92 -5.21 2.67
CA VAL A 27 6.61 -3.96 3.36
C VAL A 27 6.11 -4.24 4.79
N GLY A 28 5.23 -5.21 4.98
CA GLY A 28 4.79 -5.64 6.31
C GLY A 28 5.95 -6.06 7.21
N ASP A 29 6.83 -6.94 6.71
CA ASP A 29 8.02 -7.38 7.45
C ASP A 29 8.92 -6.21 7.84
N ALA A 30 9.09 -5.24 6.93
CA ALA A 30 9.83 -4.03 7.23
C ALA A 30 9.12 -3.23 8.33
N VAL A 31 7.82 -2.93 8.18
CA VAL A 31 7.04 -2.18 9.16
C VAL A 31 7.13 -2.82 10.54
N ASN A 32 6.97 -4.13 10.64
CA ASN A 32 7.10 -4.88 11.89
C ASN A 32 8.48 -4.69 12.54
N LYS A 33 9.56 -4.93 11.80
CA LYS A 33 10.94 -4.73 12.28
C LYS A 33 11.25 -3.28 12.65
N GLY A 34 10.64 -2.32 11.96
CA GLY A 34 10.83 -0.90 12.18
C GLY A 34 9.91 -0.31 13.23
N GLN A 35 8.87 -1.02 13.66
CA GLN A 35 7.81 -0.44 14.48
C GLN A 35 8.34 0.04 15.82
N TYR A 36 7.73 1.10 16.35
CA TYR A 36 8.00 1.62 17.68
C TYR A 36 6.70 2.15 18.29
N ILE A 37 6.67 2.28 19.61
CA ILE A 37 5.50 2.75 20.33
C ILE A 37 5.66 4.25 20.59
N VAL A 38 4.61 5.01 20.27
CA VAL A 38 4.47 6.42 20.63
C VAL A 38 3.38 6.49 21.71
N LYS A 39 3.68 7.18 22.81
CA LYS A 39 2.68 7.50 23.83
C LYS A 39 2.00 8.81 23.44
N GLU A 40 0.74 8.77 23.08
CA GLU A 40 -0.07 9.97 22.84
C GLU A 40 -1.16 10.05 23.91
N ARG A 41 -1.09 11.09 24.75
CA ARG A 41 -1.90 11.22 25.97
C ARG A 41 -1.80 9.97 26.85
N ASP A 42 -2.85 9.17 26.91
CA ASP A 42 -2.99 7.96 27.73
C ASP A 42 -3.10 6.66 26.90
N HIS A 43 -2.82 6.74 25.60
CA HIS A 43 -2.86 5.59 24.70
C HIS A 43 -1.49 5.32 24.10
N MET A 44 -1.13 4.03 24.05
CA MET A 44 0.05 3.54 23.35
C MET A 44 -0.35 3.23 21.91
N MET A 45 0.34 3.87 20.96
CA MET A 45 0.05 3.70 19.54
C MET A 45 1.30 3.34 18.75
N ARG A 46 1.10 2.68 17.61
CA ARG A 46 2.15 2.37 16.66
C ARG A 46 2.63 3.66 15.97
N GLY A 47 3.95 3.89 15.98
CA GLY A 47 4.58 5.08 15.41
C GLY A 47 4.57 5.09 13.88
N ILE A 48 4.88 3.95 13.26
CA ILE A 48 4.79 3.80 11.80
C ILE A 48 3.33 3.54 11.41
N ARG A 49 2.77 4.43 10.60
CA ARG A 49 1.43 4.31 10.01
C ARG A 49 1.51 3.65 8.64
N CYS A 50 1.08 2.39 8.57
CA CYS A 50 0.99 1.61 7.35
C CYS A 50 -0.47 1.24 7.05
N LEU A 51 -0.99 1.76 5.94
CA LEU A 51 -2.36 1.65 5.47
C LEU A 51 -2.43 0.65 4.30
N GLY A 52 -3.22 -0.40 4.45
CA GLY A 52 -3.53 -1.35 3.39
C GLY A 52 -4.85 -1.01 2.71
N ILE A 53 -4.82 -0.68 1.41
CA ILE A 53 -6.04 -0.50 0.61
C ILE A 53 -6.30 -1.81 -0.14
N VAL A 54 -7.41 -2.46 0.19
CA VAL A 54 -7.68 -3.83 -0.26
C VAL A 54 -9.08 -3.94 -0.87
N PRO A 55 -9.27 -4.76 -1.93
CA PRO A 55 -10.60 -5.05 -2.44
C PRO A 55 -11.32 -6.05 -1.53
N TRP A 56 -12.41 -5.64 -0.88
CA TRP A 56 -13.18 -6.46 0.07
C TRP A 56 -13.59 -7.82 -0.51
N GLY A 57 -14.01 -7.82 -1.78
CA GLY A 57 -14.45 -9.02 -2.49
C GLY A 57 -13.38 -10.09 -2.71
N TYR A 58 -12.09 -9.76 -2.54
CA TYR A 58 -10.95 -10.66 -2.78
C TYR A 58 -10.15 -10.98 -1.50
N ILE A 59 -10.70 -10.67 -0.32
CA ILE A 59 -10.07 -11.00 0.95
C ILE A 59 -10.48 -12.40 1.40
N LYS A 60 -9.47 -13.24 1.69
CA LYS A 60 -9.66 -14.56 2.27
C LYS A 60 -10.23 -14.46 3.68
N ASP A 61 -11.20 -15.31 3.99
CA ASP A 61 -11.91 -15.36 5.28
C ASP A 61 -12.59 -14.03 5.66
N ARG A 62 -12.98 -13.19 4.68
CA ARG A 62 -13.62 -11.89 4.93
C ARG A 62 -14.87 -11.98 5.82
N ASP A 63 -15.60 -13.09 5.74
CA ASP A 63 -16.85 -13.26 6.49
C ASP A 63 -16.60 -13.32 8.01
N SER A 64 -15.36 -13.65 8.43
CA SER A 64 -14.95 -13.58 9.84
C SER A 64 -14.80 -12.13 10.35
N LEU A 65 -14.68 -11.16 9.44
CA LEU A 65 -14.52 -9.74 9.75
C LEU A 65 -15.87 -9.00 9.82
N ILE A 66 -16.96 -9.65 9.42
CA ILE A 66 -18.30 -9.07 9.47
C ILE A 66 -18.80 -9.16 10.91
N ASN A 67 -19.02 -7.99 11.52
CA ASN A 67 -19.70 -7.93 12.80
C ASN A 67 -21.19 -8.27 12.61
N LYS A 68 -21.65 -9.32 13.28
CA LYS A 68 -23.06 -9.74 13.27
C LYS A 68 -23.89 -9.06 14.35
N ASP A 69 -23.24 -8.53 15.38
CA ASP A 69 -23.89 -7.86 16.50
C ASP A 69 -23.44 -6.39 16.56
N LEU A 70 -24.28 -5.49 16.07
CA LEU A 70 -23.99 -4.06 16.05
C LEU A 70 -23.91 -3.43 17.45
N SER A 71 -24.26 -4.16 18.51
CA SER A 71 -24.12 -3.71 19.89
C SER A 71 -22.77 -4.07 20.52
N ASP A 72 -22.00 -4.98 19.92
CA ASP A 72 -20.67 -5.40 20.39
C ASP A 72 -19.60 -5.11 19.33
N PHE A 73 -18.64 -4.24 19.66
CA PHE A 73 -17.48 -3.93 18.82
C PHE A 73 -16.18 -4.55 19.39
N SER A 74 -16.29 -5.76 19.92
CA SER A 74 -15.15 -6.51 20.45
C SER A 74 -14.10 -6.86 19.38
N HIS A 75 -12.90 -7.21 19.85
CA HIS A 75 -11.79 -7.54 18.98
C HIS A 75 -12.06 -8.80 18.14
N VAL A 76 -11.97 -8.66 16.81
CA VAL A 76 -12.08 -9.77 15.87
C VAL A 76 -10.71 -10.46 15.70
N LYS A 77 -10.70 -11.79 15.77
CA LYS A 77 -9.52 -12.59 15.44
C LYS A 77 -9.53 -12.96 13.96
N TYR A 78 -8.47 -12.59 13.26
CA TYR A 78 -8.25 -12.93 11.86
C TYR A 78 -6.97 -13.78 11.73
N LYS A 79 -7.03 -14.88 10.97
CA LYS A 79 -5.88 -15.76 10.75
C LYS A 79 -5.29 -15.51 9.37
N VAL A 80 -4.01 -15.13 9.34
CA VAL A 80 -3.27 -14.95 8.08
C VAL A 80 -2.89 -16.32 7.52
N SER A 81 -3.19 -16.57 6.26
CA SER A 81 -2.76 -17.76 5.52
C SER A 81 -1.45 -17.48 4.79
N GLU A 82 -0.45 -18.36 4.98
CA GLU A 82 0.78 -18.37 4.20
C GLU A 82 0.60 -18.97 2.80
N LYS A 83 -0.49 -19.73 2.61
CA LYS A 83 -0.82 -20.30 1.30
C LYS A 83 -1.40 -19.22 0.40
N CYS A 84 -0.78 -19.06 -0.77
CA CYS A 84 -1.26 -18.23 -1.87
C CYS A 84 -1.32 -19.11 -3.13
N GLU A 85 -2.52 -19.51 -3.52
CA GLU A 85 -2.74 -20.27 -4.76
C GLU A 85 -3.13 -19.30 -5.88
N ALA A 86 -2.74 -19.64 -7.11
CA ALA A 86 -3.11 -18.83 -8.26
C ALA A 86 -4.64 -18.84 -8.42
N SER A 87 -5.25 -17.66 -8.45
CA SER A 87 -6.71 -17.45 -8.57
C SER A 87 -7.54 -17.57 -7.28
N GLU A 88 -6.93 -17.75 -6.10
CA GLU A 88 -7.66 -17.69 -4.82
C GLU A 88 -7.60 -16.31 -4.15
N PRO A 89 -8.62 -15.92 -3.36
CA PRO A 89 -8.56 -14.78 -2.46
C PRO A 89 -7.33 -14.81 -1.55
N VAL A 90 -6.80 -13.64 -1.25
CA VAL A 90 -5.54 -13.48 -0.50
C VAL A 90 -5.81 -12.99 0.92
N SER A 91 -4.96 -13.40 1.86
CA SER A 91 -5.07 -12.92 3.24
C SER A 91 -4.57 -11.49 3.41
N LEU A 92 -5.13 -10.78 4.38
CA LEU A 92 -4.60 -9.51 4.87
C LEU A 92 -3.23 -9.71 5.51
N ASN A 93 -2.37 -8.69 5.45
CA ASN A 93 -1.08 -8.71 6.12
C ASN A 93 -1.19 -8.15 7.56
N GLY A 94 -0.96 -9.00 8.57
CA GLY A 94 -1.08 -8.61 9.98
C GLY A 94 -0.11 -7.53 10.47
N ASP A 95 0.92 -7.19 9.69
CA ASP A 95 1.90 -6.16 10.06
C ASP A 95 1.45 -4.74 9.67
N HIS A 96 0.37 -4.61 8.90
CA HIS A 96 -0.27 -3.32 8.62
C HIS A 96 -0.99 -2.79 9.85
N THR A 97 -1.03 -1.46 9.97
CA THR A 97 -1.66 -0.81 11.12
C THR A 97 -3.13 -0.50 10.90
N HIS A 98 -3.52 -0.24 9.65
CA HIS A 98 -4.87 0.19 9.27
C HIS A 98 -5.22 -0.43 7.91
N PHE A 99 -6.52 -0.61 7.67
CA PHE A 99 -7.03 -1.12 6.40
C PHE A 99 -8.19 -0.25 5.89
N LEU A 100 -8.21 -0.02 4.58
CA LEU A 100 -9.39 0.45 3.85
C LEU A 100 -9.85 -0.68 2.94
N MET A 101 -11.06 -1.19 3.20
CA MET A 101 -11.67 -2.28 2.45
C MET A 101 -12.66 -1.72 1.43
N VAL A 102 -12.29 -1.79 0.15
CA VAL A 102 -13.08 -1.25 -0.97
C VAL A 102 -14.00 -2.32 -1.51
N ASP A 103 -15.31 -2.15 -1.36
CA ASP A 103 -16.31 -3.03 -1.98
C ASP A 103 -16.79 -2.46 -3.31
N ASN A 104 -16.79 -3.29 -4.34
CA ASN A 104 -17.33 -2.99 -5.68
C ASN A 104 -18.49 -3.93 -6.06
N GLY A 105 -19.02 -4.70 -5.10
CA GLY A 105 -20.08 -5.68 -5.30
C GLY A 105 -19.63 -7.02 -5.90
N THR A 106 -18.37 -7.13 -6.38
CA THR A 106 -17.85 -8.39 -6.94
C THR A 106 -17.24 -9.27 -5.85
N ARG A 107 -17.14 -10.58 -6.11
CA ARG A 107 -16.52 -11.58 -5.22
C ARG A 107 -15.51 -12.40 -6.00
N ASP A 108 -14.42 -12.76 -5.33
CA ASP A 108 -13.32 -13.59 -5.85
C ASP A 108 -12.69 -13.05 -7.15
N LYS A 109 -12.85 -11.73 -7.39
CA LYS A 109 -12.21 -10.99 -8.48
C LYS A 109 -11.18 -10.04 -7.91
N PHE A 110 -9.93 -10.19 -8.32
CA PHE A 110 -8.88 -9.24 -8.01
C PHE A 110 -9.12 -7.92 -8.75
N GLY A 111 -8.96 -6.80 -8.05
CA GLY A 111 -9.14 -5.45 -8.60
C GLY A 111 -10.30 -4.70 -7.94
N GLY A 112 -10.63 -3.51 -8.47
CA GLY A 112 -11.68 -2.65 -7.93
C GLY A 112 -11.23 -1.62 -6.89
N ALA A 113 -10.03 -1.79 -6.30
CA ALA A 113 -9.46 -0.81 -5.37
C ALA A 113 -8.61 0.29 -6.05
N ASP A 114 -8.16 0.08 -7.30
CA ASP A 114 -7.20 0.98 -7.96
C ASP A 114 -7.77 2.39 -8.17
N ALA A 115 -9.01 2.51 -8.67
CA ALA A 115 -9.64 3.82 -8.88
C ALA A 115 -9.87 4.58 -7.56
N PHE A 116 -10.24 3.87 -6.49
CA PHE A 116 -10.34 4.47 -5.15
C PHE A 116 -8.98 4.98 -4.68
N ARG A 117 -7.93 4.16 -4.84
CA ARG A 117 -6.57 4.52 -4.46
C ARG A 117 -6.08 5.78 -5.19
N THR A 118 -6.27 5.88 -6.50
CA THR A 118 -5.88 7.07 -7.27
C THR A 118 -6.58 8.32 -6.74
N ARG A 119 -7.91 8.28 -6.54
CA ARG A 119 -8.64 9.42 -5.99
C ARG A 119 -8.21 9.78 -4.57
N LEU A 120 -7.87 8.79 -3.75
CA LEU A 120 -7.36 9.04 -2.41
C LEU A 120 -5.99 9.72 -2.46
N GLU A 121 -5.08 9.26 -3.31
CA GLU A 121 -3.77 9.88 -3.52
C GLU A 121 -3.89 11.31 -4.02
N GLU A 122 -4.84 11.60 -4.92
CA GLU A 122 -5.14 12.95 -5.42
C GLU A 122 -5.73 13.85 -4.32
N ALA A 123 -6.72 13.37 -3.57
CA ALA A 123 -7.32 14.12 -2.47
C ALA A 123 -6.32 14.44 -1.35
N ILE A 124 -5.38 13.53 -1.08
CA ILE A 124 -4.30 13.74 -0.12
C ILE A 124 -3.34 14.88 -0.55
N GLN A 125 -3.13 15.03 -1.85
CA GLN A 125 -2.26 16.07 -2.40
C GLN A 125 -2.94 17.42 -2.53
N GLU A 126 -4.27 17.44 -2.50
CA GLU A 126 -5.03 18.67 -2.66
C GLU A 126 -4.64 19.68 -1.58
N PRO A 127 -4.26 20.92 -1.95
CA PRO A 127 -3.93 21.95 -0.99
C PRO A 127 -5.17 22.33 -0.17
N GLU A 128 -5.06 22.17 1.15
CA GLU A 128 -6.01 22.78 2.08
C GLU A 128 -5.88 24.32 2.02
N PRO A 129 -6.93 25.11 2.36
CA PRO A 129 -6.93 26.57 2.24
C PRO A 129 -5.76 27.29 2.94
N LEU A 130 -5.10 26.64 3.90
CA LEU A 130 -3.97 27.15 4.68
C LEU A 130 -2.69 26.30 4.51
N GLY A 131 -2.61 25.43 3.51
CA GLY A 131 -1.49 24.50 3.32
C GLY A 131 -1.13 24.27 1.86
N PHE A 132 -0.01 23.56 1.64
CA PHE A 132 0.50 23.22 0.30
C PHE A 132 0.10 21.81 -0.16
N GLY A 133 -0.80 21.14 0.56
CA GLY A 133 -1.12 19.72 0.38
C GLY A 133 -0.05 18.80 0.96
N MET A 134 -0.34 17.50 1.07
CA MET A 134 0.66 16.52 1.51
C MET A 134 1.41 15.96 0.29
N PRO A 135 2.76 16.03 0.24
CA PRO A 135 3.50 15.48 -0.89
C PRO A 135 3.38 13.96 -0.92
N VAL A 136 3.03 13.42 -2.08
CA VAL A 136 2.92 11.97 -2.32
C VAL A 136 4.03 11.54 -3.28
N VAL A 137 4.63 10.38 -3.00
CA VAL A 137 5.66 9.77 -3.83
C VAL A 137 5.32 8.29 -4.04
N LEU A 138 5.39 7.82 -5.28
CA LEU A 138 5.20 6.40 -5.59
C LEU A 138 6.55 5.68 -5.64
N LEU A 139 6.71 4.62 -4.84
CA LEU A 139 7.89 3.74 -4.89
C LEU A 139 7.60 2.48 -5.69
N LEU A 140 8.29 2.28 -6.80
CA LEU A 140 8.25 1.06 -7.61
C LEU A 140 9.42 0.15 -7.22
N LEU A 141 9.09 -0.95 -6.53
CA LEU A 141 10.06 -1.99 -6.17
C LEU A 141 10.09 -3.09 -7.22
N GLU A 142 8.97 -3.72 -7.53
CA GLU A 142 8.88 -4.73 -8.58
C GLU A 142 7.53 -4.55 -9.27
N GLY A 143 7.21 -5.35 -10.29
CA GLY A 143 5.89 -5.22 -10.88
C GLY A 143 5.65 -6.04 -12.12
N GLY A 144 4.38 -6.12 -12.50
CA GLY A 144 3.96 -6.58 -13.82
C GLY A 144 3.55 -5.40 -14.70
N ILE A 145 2.84 -5.68 -15.78
CA ILE A 145 2.36 -4.65 -16.71
C ILE A 145 1.43 -3.63 -16.04
N SER A 146 0.61 -4.08 -15.08
CA SER A 146 -0.26 -3.21 -14.29
C SER A 146 0.51 -2.19 -13.44
N SER A 147 1.71 -2.54 -12.98
CA SER A 147 2.58 -1.60 -12.25
C SER A 147 3.08 -0.48 -13.16
N VAL A 148 3.39 -0.77 -14.43
CA VAL A 148 3.77 0.25 -15.42
C VAL A 148 2.62 1.22 -15.66
N SER A 149 1.40 0.70 -15.82
CA SER A 149 0.19 1.54 -15.92
C SER A 149 -0.01 2.42 -14.69
N LYS A 150 0.24 1.90 -13.48
CA LYS A 150 0.17 2.67 -12.23
C LYS A 150 1.21 3.78 -12.18
N CYS A 151 2.45 3.54 -12.60
CA CYS A 151 3.46 4.59 -12.71
C CYS A 151 3.05 5.67 -13.72
N CYS A 152 2.49 5.28 -14.86
CA CYS A 152 1.99 6.24 -15.85
C CYS A 152 0.86 7.12 -15.28
N MET A 153 -0.10 6.52 -14.56
CA MET A 153 -1.18 7.26 -13.90
C MET A 153 -0.64 8.20 -12.82
N ALA A 154 0.26 7.74 -11.97
CA ALA A 154 0.90 8.56 -10.94
C ALA A 154 1.58 9.80 -11.55
N LEU A 155 2.36 9.61 -12.62
CA LEU A 155 3.02 10.73 -13.31
C LEU A 155 2.03 11.73 -13.92
N LYS A 156 0.88 11.25 -14.44
CA LYS A 156 -0.19 12.13 -14.95
C LYS A 156 -0.84 12.96 -13.84
N SER A 157 -0.92 12.43 -12.63
CA SER A 157 -1.42 13.13 -11.45
C SER A 157 -0.32 13.89 -10.69
N ASN A 158 0.81 14.21 -11.35
CA ASN A 158 1.96 14.92 -10.77
C ASN A 158 2.63 14.23 -9.56
N ILE A 159 2.46 12.91 -9.42
CA ILE A 159 3.12 12.13 -8.38
C ILE A 159 4.48 11.63 -8.91
N PRO A 160 5.60 12.05 -8.31
CA PRO A 160 6.91 11.53 -8.68
C PRO A 160 7.02 10.03 -8.39
N VAL A 161 7.64 9.30 -9.31
CA VAL A 161 7.87 7.86 -9.20
C VAL A 161 9.35 7.59 -8.96
N VAL A 162 9.66 6.94 -7.84
CA VAL A 162 11.00 6.43 -7.54
C VAL A 162 11.05 4.97 -7.95
N VAL A 163 11.88 4.66 -8.94
CA VAL A 163 12.13 3.28 -9.39
C VAL A 163 13.37 2.75 -8.70
N VAL A 164 13.25 1.61 -8.03
CA VAL A 164 14.40 0.92 -7.42
C VAL A 164 14.91 -0.11 -8.42
N ALA A 165 16.10 0.11 -8.96
CA ALA A 165 16.75 -0.83 -9.89
C ALA A 165 17.37 -2.02 -9.14
N GLY A 166 17.54 -3.14 -9.84
CA GLY A 166 18.10 -4.39 -9.33
C GLY A 166 17.08 -5.30 -8.62
N THR A 167 15.79 -4.98 -8.71
CA THR A 167 14.69 -5.66 -8.00
C THR A 167 13.85 -6.54 -8.91
N GLY A 168 14.03 -6.46 -10.24
CA GLY A 168 13.39 -7.33 -11.23
C GLY A 168 12.16 -6.76 -11.94
N ARG A 169 11.75 -7.49 -12.99
CA ARG A 169 10.53 -7.29 -13.78
C ARG A 169 10.34 -5.84 -14.25
N ALA A 170 9.16 -5.25 -14.02
CA ALA A 170 8.83 -3.90 -14.49
C ALA A 170 9.77 -2.81 -13.97
N ALA A 171 10.32 -2.95 -12.75
CA ALA A 171 11.21 -1.94 -12.18
C ALA A 171 12.52 -1.85 -12.96
N ASP A 172 13.16 -2.99 -13.25
CA ASP A 172 14.40 -3.02 -14.02
C ASP A 172 14.21 -2.61 -15.49
N LEU A 173 13.07 -2.97 -16.10
CA LEU A 173 12.74 -2.53 -17.45
C LEU A 173 12.62 -1.01 -17.52
N LEU A 174 11.92 -0.39 -16.57
CA LEU A 174 11.78 1.07 -16.51
C LEU A 174 13.11 1.75 -16.19
N ALA A 175 13.88 1.22 -15.23
CA ALA A 175 15.21 1.73 -14.90
C ALA A 175 16.16 1.70 -16.12
N TYR A 176 16.16 0.58 -16.86
CA TYR A 176 16.92 0.45 -18.09
C TYR A 176 16.50 1.47 -19.14
N ALA A 177 15.18 1.60 -19.39
CA ALA A 177 14.66 2.56 -20.37
C ALA A 177 15.06 4.01 -20.02
N VAL A 178 14.97 4.41 -18.75
CA VAL A 178 15.40 5.74 -18.28
C VAL A 178 16.90 5.93 -18.45
N SER A 179 17.72 4.90 -18.20
CA SER A 179 19.17 4.99 -18.41
C SER A 179 19.57 5.20 -19.87
N MET A 180 18.76 4.68 -20.80
CA MET A 180 18.99 4.81 -22.24
C MET A 180 18.62 6.20 -22.75
N THR A 181 17.52 6.80 -22.25
CA THR A 181 17.08 8.14 -22.69
C THR A 181 18.04 9.24 -22.23
N VAL A 182 18.59 9.13 -21.02
CA VAL A 182 19.60 10.07 -20.50
C VAL A 182 20.91 10.02 -21.30
N ARG A 183 21.25 8.87 -21.90
CA ARG A 183 22.45 8.74 -22.74
C ARG A 183 22.31 9.37 -24.12
N THR A 184 21.10 9.45 -24.66
CA THR A 184 20.81 10.06 -25.98
C THR A 184 20.68 11.59 -25.97
N GLN A 185 20.70 12.24 -24.81
CA GLN A 185 20.71 13.71 -24.70
C GLN A 185 22.11 14.33 -24.51
N LYS A 186 23.17 13.54 -24.72
CA LYS A 186 24.56 14.01 -24.88
C LYS A 186 25.02 13.74 -26.29
#